data_AF-A0A7S0F932-F1
#
_entry.id   AF-A0A7S0F932-F1
#
_cell.length_a   1.000
_cell.length_b   1.000
_cell.length_c   1.000
_cell.angle_alpha   90.00
_cell.angle_beta   90.00
_cell.angle_gamma   90.00
#
_symmetry.space_group_name_H-M   'P 1'
#
loop_
_entity.id
_entity.type
_entity.pdbx_description
1 polymer ?
#
loop_
_entity_poly.entity_id
_entity_poly.type
_entity_poly.pdbx_seq_one_letter_code
_entity_poly.pdbx_strand_id
1 'polypeptide(L)'
;APAPAPAASVPLGDFDVLCAIDHRMRWYMEDAPAFSRALAEACAPYRRVLFLGASMGGFGALMHSERLADAVVAFSPQADLPEATLRPPAADSQALTRLSERLFESIRTAAGRGAVVDVHCAADEHLLHALSMPLAHLQLTVHPLLPRKPFARLLDRAGILLPIVGGVVAQLLQAPPPLPGAPRGGCRQPPGPNAGPQVAVACWAAGGGLERHRADHFELLRLLFGPGAPHMPRPGDWFCPRCRRRNMSCHFFCYVCGVGAAGAQVCAADTVSIPGHNYPQKGDWGCGRCGHAQCSYQDNCTKCGTAKQGGHEQTVIVA
;
A
#
# COMPACT_ATOMS: atom_id res chain seq x y z
N ALA A 1 3.70 25.92 9.83
CA ALA A 1 4.48 25.88 8.59
C ALA A 1 3.52 26.13 7.44
N PRO A 2 3.86 26.98 6.46
CA PRO A 2 3.07 27.11 5.24
C PRO A 2 2.98 25.75 4.55
N ALA A 3 1.82 25.45 3.95
CA ALA A 3 1.64 24.25 3.15
C ALA A 3 2.71 24.23 2.02
N PRO A 4 3.33 23.08 1.72
CA PRO A 4 4.25 22.99 0.60
C PRO A 4 3.55 23.48 -0.66
N ALA A 5 4.23 24.32 -1.43
CA ALA A 5 3.72 24.78 -2.72
C ALA A 5 3.35 23.57 -3.58
N PRO A 6 2.20 23.58 -4.28
CA PRO A 6 1.81 22.47 -5.13
C PRO A 6 2.93 22.22 -6.14
N ALA A 7 3.44 20.99 -6.17
CA ALA A 7 4.43 20.58 -7.15
C ALA A 7 3.90 20.93 -8.54
N ALA A 8 4.72 21.61 -9.34
CA ALA A 8 4.34 22.01 -10.70
C ALA A 8 3.80 20.79 -11.45
N SER A 9 2.54 20.85 -11.86
CA SER A 9 1.89 19.77 -12.60
C SER A 9 2.56 19.66 -13.96
N VAL A 10 3.32 18.58 -14.19
CA VAL A 10 3.77 18.24 -15.54
C VAL A 10 2.51 17.84 -16.32
N PRO A 11 2.15 18.52 -17.43
CA PRO A 11 1.03 18.08 -18.25
C PRO A 11 1.32 16.65 -18.73
N LEU A 12 0.47 15.70 -18.33
CA LEU A 12 0.49 14.36 -18.92
C LEU A 12 0.09 14.53 -20.38
N GLY A 13 0.98 14.17 -21.31
CA GLY A 13 0.57 13.96 -22.70
C GLY A 13 -0.42 12.80 -22.79
N ASP A 14 -1.05 12.65 -23.95
CA ASP A 14 -1.91 11.49 -24.22
C ASP A 14 -1.12 10.18 -24.06
N PHE A 15 -1.74 9.21 -23.40
CA PHE A 15 -1.21 7.87 -23.20
C PHE A 15 -2.32 6.86 -23.36
N ASP A 16 -1.97 5.67 -23.85
CA ASP A 16 -2.91 4.58 -24.00
C ASP A 16 -2.89 3.66 -22.77
N VAL A 17 -4.04 3.05 -22.48
CA VAL A 17 -4.20 2.10 -21.37
C VAL A 17 -4.57 0.74 -21.94
N LEU A 18 -3.72 -0.24 -21.69
CA LEU A 18 -4.01 -1.65 -21.94
C LEU A 18 -4.39 -2.34 -20.62
N CYS A 19 -5.60 -2.89 -20.54
CA CYS A 19 -6.03 -3.72 -19.42
C CYS A 19 -5.90 -5.21 -19.77
N ALA A 20 -4.94 -5.91 -19.16
CA ALA A 20 -4.85 -7.36 -19.24
C ALA A 20 -5.68 -8.01 -18.13
N ILE A 21 -6.55 -8.96 -18.48
CA ILE A 21 -7.46 -9.61 -17.53
C ILE A 21 -7.24 -11.13 -17.57
N ASP A 22 -6.86 -11.68 -16.42
CA ASP A 22 -6.89 -13.13 -16.19
C ASP A 22 -8.17 -13.52 -15.45
N HIS A 23 -9.20 -13.85 -16.22
CA HIS A 23 -10.52 -14.24 -15.70
C HIS A 23 -10.53 -15.63 -15.08
N ARG A 24 -9.50 -16.46 -15.30
CA ARG A 24 -9.40 -17.83 -14.79
C ARG A 24 -8.52 -17.94 -13.55
N MET A 25 -7.97 -16.82 -13.08
CA MET A 25 -7.04 -16.76 -11.95
C MET A 25 -5.85 -17.73 -12.17
N ARG A 26 -5.31 -17.74 -13.39
CA ARG A 26 -4.12 -18.52 -13.76
C ARG A 26 -2.83 -17.73 -13.60
N TRP A 27 -2.89 -16.56 -12.96
CA TRP A 27 -1.76 -15.69 -12.66
C TRP A 27 -0.96 -15.28 -13.89
N TYR A 28 -1.62 -15.18 -15.05
CA TYR A 28 -1.00 -14.89 -16.34
C TYR A 28 -0.03 -16.00 -16.82
N MET A 29 -0.17 -17.22 -16.29
CA MET A 29 0.75 -18.34 -16.56
C MET A 29 0.19 -19.45 -17.45
N GLU A 30 -1.11 -19.50 -17.76
CA GLU A 30 -1.73 -20.63 -18.49
C GLU A 30 -1.10 -20.87 -19.87
N ASP A 31 -0.84 -19.79 -20.63
CA ASP A 31 0.01 -19.80 -21.83
C ASP A 31 0.95 -18.59 -21.79
N ALA A 32 1.89 -18.64 -20.84
CA ALA A 32 2.83 -17.54 -20.62
C ALA A 32 3.60 -17.13 -21.90
N PRO A 33 4.04 -18.05 -22.80
CA PRO A 33 4.67 -17.66 -24.06
C PRO A 33 3.74 -16.87 -25.00
N ALA A 34 2.49 -17.30 -25.20
CA ALA A 34 1.56 -16.56 -26.03
C ALA A 34 1.19 -15.20 -25.43
N PHE A 35 0.94 -15.16 -24.11
CA PHE A 35 0.67 -13.92 -23.40
C PHE A 35 1.83 -12.92 -23.52
N SER A 36 3.07 -13.38 -23.31
CA SER A 36 4.26 -12.53 -23.47
C SER A 36 4.43 -12.00 -24.91
N ARG A 37 4.11 -12.81 -25.94
CA ARG A 37 4.15 -12.34 -27.34
C ARG A 37 3.10 -11.27 -27.60
N ALA A 38 1.86 -11.51 -27.21
CA ALA A 38 0.78 -10.54 -27.38
C ALA A 38 1.07 -9.22 -26.64
N LEU A 39 1.63 -9.31 -25.42
CA LEU A 39 2.05 -8.14 -24.66
C LEU A 39 3.20 -7.40 -25.36
N ALA A 40 4.16 -8.11 -25.94
CA ALA A 40 5.25 -7.50 -26.69
C ALA A 40 4.76 -6.78 -27.95
N GLU A 41 3.86 -7.40 -28.71
CA GLU A 41 3.23 -6.80 -29.89
C GLU A 41 2.45 -5.53 -29.53
N ALA A 42 1.68 -5.58 -28.45
CA ALA A 42 0.94 -4.42 -27.95
C ALA A 42 1.86 -3.30 -27.46
N CYS A 43 3.01 -3.63 -26.84
CA CYS A 43 3.97 -2.65 -26.34
C CYS A 43 4.88 -2.06 -27.43
N ALA A 44 5.06 -2.74 -28.55
CA ALA A 44 6.05 -2.37 -29.58
C ALA A 44 5.94 -0.93 -30.12
N PRO A 45 4.74 -0.34 -30.31
CA PRO A 45 4.60 1.04 -30.76
C PRO A 45 4.99 2.10 -29.72
N TYR A 46 5.08 1.71 -28.44
CA TYR A 46 5.24 2.65 -27.34
C TYR A 46 6.71 2.84 -26.96
N ARG A 47 7.12 4.11 -26.87
CA ARG A 47 8.46 4.47 -26.41
C ARG A 47 8.69 4.17 -24.93
N ARG A 48 7.62 4.26 -24.12
CA ARG A 48 7.63 4.04 -22.68
C ARG A 48 6.47 3.15 -22.29
N VAL A 49 6.74 2.17 -21.45
CA VAL A 49 5.73 1.23 -20.96
C VAL A 49 5.80 1.13 -19.44
N LEU A 50 4.67 1.40 -18.78
CA LEU A 50 4.48 1.22 -17.34
C LEU A 50 3.60 -0.02 -17.11
N PHE A 51 4.12 -0.99 -16.38
CA PHE A 51 3.30 -2.09 -15.87
C PHE A 51 2.80 -1.75 -14.47
N LEU A 52 1.50 -1.89 -14.25
CA LEU A 52 0.83 -1.53 -13.01
C LEU A 52 -0.05 -2.70 -12.56
N GLY A 53 0.05 -3.11 -11.30
CA GLY A 53 -0.77 -4.19 -10.80
C GLY A 53 -0.84 -4.27 -9.27
N ALA A 54 -1.87 -4.93 -8.76
CA ALA A 54 -2.04 -5.21 -7.34
C ALA A 54 -2.31 -6.70 -7.11
N SER A 55 -1.79 -7.29 -6.02
CA SER A 55 -1.93 -8.72 -5.70
C SER A 55 -1.53 -9.59 -6.90
N MET A 56 -2.41 -10.48 -7.38
CA MET A 56 -2.19 -11.30 -8.58
C MET A 56 -1.79 -10.47 -9.81
N GLY A 57 -2.39 -9.29 -9.99
CA GLY A 57 -2.01 -8.36 -11.06
C GLY A 57 -0.60 -7.79 -10.88
N GLY A 58 -0.19 -7.55 -9.62
CA GLY A 58 1.16 -7.11 -9.28
C GLY A 58 2.19 -8.20 -9.56
N PHE A 59 1.85 -9.46 -9.26
CA PHE A 59 2.65 -10.62 -9.69
C PHE A 59 2.80 -10.66 -11.21
N GLY A 60 1.71 -10.54 -11.97
CA GLY A 60 1.76 -10.54 -13.43
C GLY A 60 2.60 -9.40 -13.99
N ALA A 61 2.43 -8.19 -13.45
CA ALA A 61 3.23 -7.01 -13.81
C ALA A 61 4.72 -7.25 -13.61
N LEU A 62 5.12 -7.82 -12.46
CA LEU A 62 6.53 -8.15 -12.20
C LEU A 62 7.01 -9.31 -13.09
N MET A 63 6.23 -10.38 -13.21
CA MET A 63 6.59 -11.60 -13.94
C MET A 63 6.90 -11.34 -15.43
N HIS A 64 6.13 -10.47 -16.07
CA HIS A 64 6.29 -10.17 -17.50
C HIS A 64 7.10 -8.89 -17.78
N SER A 65 7.65 -8.24 -16.75
CA SER A 65 8.36 -6.97 -16.91
C SER A 65 9.71 -7.06 -17.63
N GLU A 66 10.35 -8.24 -17.59
CA GLU A 66 11.75 -8.47 -17.99
C GLU A 66 12.16 -7.78 -19.30
N ARG A 67 11.31 -7.78 -20.33
CA ARG A 67 11.65 -7.28 -21.68
C ARG A 67 10.91 -6.03 -22.11
N LEU A 68 9.80 -5.71 -21.45
CA LEU A 68 8.82 -4.76 -21.99
C LEU A 68 8.70 -3.49 -21.15
N ALA A 69 8.74 -3.62 -19.82
CA ALA A 69 8.49 -2.49 -18.94
C ALA A 69 9.71 -1.56 -18.84
N ASP A 70 9.45 -0.25 -18.87
CA ASP A 70 10.38 0.81 -18.43
C ASP A 70 10.18 1.16 -16.95
N ALA A 71 8.97 0.94 -16.44
CA ALA A 71 8.72 0.89 -15.01
C ALA A 71 7.66 -0.14 -14.66
N VAL A 72 7.72 -0.62 -13.42
CA VAL A 72 6.74 -1.51 -12.80
C VAL A 72 6.34 -0.90 -11.47
N VAL A 73 5.05 -0.79 -11.23
CA VAL A 73 4.51 -0.44 -9.90
C VAL A 73 3.59 -1.57 -9.45
N ALA A 74 4.02 -2.29 -8.42
CA ALA A 74 3.29 -3.43 -7.89
C ALA A 74 2.82 -3.18 -6.45
N PHE A 75 1.54 -3.40 -6.17
CA PHE A 75 0.95 -3.25 -4.83
C PHE A 75 0.65 -4.62 -4.20
N SER A 76 1.35 -4.95 -3.12
CA SER A 76 1.23 -6.22 -2.39
C SER A 76 1.25 -7.46 -3.31
N PRO A 77 2.22 -7.59 -4.23
CA PRO A 77 2.34 -8.79 -5.07
C PRO A 77 2.75 -10.00 -4.22
N GLN A 78 2.27 -11.18 -4.59
CA GLN A 78 2.75 -12.44 -4.04
C GLN A 78 4.06 -12.80 -4.74
N ALA A 79 5.04 -13.29 -3.97
CA ALA A 79 6.38 -13.55 -4.48
C ALA A 79 7.02 -14.81 -3.89
N ASP A 80 6.84 -15.04 -2.59
CA ASP A 80 7.18 -16.32 -1.95
C ASP A 80 5.97 -17.26 -2.05
N LEU A 81 5.83 -17.92 -3.20
CA LEU A 81 4.63 -18.71 -3.50
C LEU A 81 4.46 -20.00 -2.66
N PRO A 82 5.52 -20.70 -2.22
CA PRO A 82 5.39 -21.81 -1.27
C PRO A 82 4.68 -21.46 0.05
N GLU A 83 4.87 -20.23 0.54
CA GLU A 83 4.25 -19.74 1.78
C GLU A 83 3.02 -18.85 1.55
N ALA A 84 2.69 -18.54 0.29
CA ALA A 84 1.59 -17.65 -0.04
C ALA A 84 0.21 -18.30 0.19
N THR A 85 -0.65 -17.58 0.92
CA THR A 85 -2.07 -17.95 1.10
C THR A 85 -2.83 -17.97 -0.23
N LEU A 86 -2.55 -17.01 -1.12
CA LEU A 86 -3.10 -16.94 -2.48
C LEU A 86 -1.97 -17.13 -3.49
N ARG A 87 -2.11 -18.10 -4.38
CA ARG A 87 -1.04 -18.49 -5.32
C ARG A 87 -1.57 -19.18 -6.57
N PRO A 88 -0.78 -19.26 -7.65
CA PRO A 88 -1.16 -20.02 -8.82
C PRO A 88 -1.29 -21.52 -8.50
N PRO A 89 -2.12 -22.25 -9.27
CA PRO A 89 -2.14 -23.71 -9.18
C PRO A 89 -0.77 -24.27 -9.57
N ALA A 90 -0.29 -25.23 -8.79
CA ALA A 90 0.98 -25.91 -9.02
C ALA A 90 0.85 -27.38 -8.66
N ALA A 91 1.64 -28.23 -9.33
CA ALA A 91 1.65 -29.67 -9.06
C ALA A 91 2.21 -30.01 -7.66
N ASP A 92 3.20 -29.23 -7.22
CA ASP A 92 3.90 -29.41 -5.96
C ASP A 92 4.52 -28.08 -5.47
N SER A 93 5.10 -28.11 -4.27
CA SER A 93 5.79 -26.95 -3.68
C SER A 93 7.01 -26.52 -4.49
N GLN A 94 7.71 -27.47 -5.13
CA GLN A 94 8.90 -27.17 -5.92
C GLN A 94 8.56 -26.35 -7.18
N ALA A 95 7.40 -26.59 -7.80
CA ALA A 95 6.89 -25.79 -8.90
C ALA A 95 6.59 -24.35 -8.48
N LEU A 96 6.10 -24.14 -7.25
CA LEU A 96 5.93 -22.79 -6.68
C LEU A 96 7.27 -22.10 -6.41
N THR A 97 8.26 -22.83 -5.90
CA THR A 97 9.63 -22.31 -5.74
C THR A 97 10.21 -21.86 -7.08
N ARG A 98 10.16 -22.71 -8.12
CA ARG A 98 10.64 -22.36 -9.47
C ARG A 98 9.93 -21.14 -10.04
N LEU A 99 8.64 -20.98 -9.77
CA LEU A 99 7.89 -19.82 -10.22
C LEU A 99 8.26 -18.54 -9.47
N SER A 100 8.56 -18.65 -8.17
CA SER A 100 9.11 -17.55 -7.35
C SER A 100 10.49 -17.13 -7.86
N GLU A 101 11.36 -18.10 -8.16
CA GLU A 101 12.69 -17.86 -8.75
C GLU A 101 12.60 -17.15 -10.10
N ARG A 102 11.66 -17.57 -10.96
CA ARG A 102 11.41 -16.93 -12.25
C ARG A 102 10.93 -15.49 -12.08
N LEU A 103 10.05 -15.22 -11.11
CA LEU A 103 9.62 -13.86 -10.78
C LEU A 103 10.83 -13.00 -10.39
N PHE A 104 11.72 -13.51 -9.53
CA PHE A 104 12.91 -12.80 -9.09
C PHE A 104 13.87 -12.53 -10.25
N GLU A 105 14.02 -13.48 -11.17
CA GLU A 105 14.85 -13.29 -12.35
C GLU A 105 14.26 -12.24 -13.30
N SER A 106 12.94 -12.20 -13.44
CA SER A 106 12.27 -11.15 -14.22
C SER A 106 12.52 -9.76 -13.64
N ILE A 107 12.47 -9.61 -12.32
CA ILE A 107 12.80 -8.36 -11.61
C ILE A 107 14.26 -7.97 -11.85
N ARG A 108 15.20 -8.89 -11.65
CA ARG A 108 16.64 -8.63 -11.88
C ARG A 108 16.89 -8.21 -13.32
N THR A 109 16.28 -8.89 -14.28
CA THR A 109 16.40 -8.60 -15.71
C THR A 109 15.83 -7.23 -16.05
N ALA A 110 14.62 -6.91 -15.58
CA ALA A 110 14.00 -5.60 -15.79
C ALA A 110 14.88 -4.47 -15.21
N ALA A 111 15.32 -4.62 -13.95
CA ALA A 111 16.18 -3.64 -13.29
C ALA A 111 17.56 -3.51 -13.96
N GLY A 112 18.14 -4.63 -14.42
CA GLY A 112 19.40 -4.65 -15.17
C GLY A 112 19.33 -3.92 -16.50
N ARG A 113 18.13 -3.86 -17.11
CA ARG A 113 17.81 -2.99 -18.26
C ARG A 113 17.44 -1.54 -17.86
N GLY A 114 17.65 -1.15 -16.61
CA GLY A 114 17.35 0.19 -16.12
C GLY A 114 15.87 0.48 -15.94
N ALA A 115 14.99 -0.53 -15.93
CA ALA A 115 13.59 -0.33 -15.57
C ALA A 115 13.46 0.05 -14.09
N VAL A 116 12.53 0.95 -13.78
CA VAL A 116 12.20 1.29 -12.38
C VAL A 116 11.24 0.25 -11.85
N VAL A 117 11.65 -0.56 -10.87
CA VAL A 117 10.75 -1.50 -10.19
C VAL A 117 10.41 -0.94 -8.81
N ASP A 118 9.16 -0.54 -8.60
CA ASP A 118 8.64 -0.03 -7.33
C ASP A 118 7.57 -0.98 -6.78
N VAL A 119 7.81 -1.49 -5.58
CA VAL A 119 6.94 -2.42 -4.88
C VAL A 119 6.43 -1.73 -3.62
N HIS A 120 5.12 -1.62 -3.49
CA HIS A 120 4.47 -1.14 -2.29
C HIS A 120 3.79 -2.30 -1.60
N CYS A 121 3.98 -2.48 -0.29
CA CYS A 121 3.22 -3.45 0.47
C CYS A 121 2.74 -2.88 1.80
N ALA A 122 1.72 -3.50 2.36
CA ALA A 122 1.35 -3.29 3.75
C ALA A 122 2.28 -4.07 4.69
N ALA A 123 2.15 -3.79 5.99
CA ALA A 123 2.85 -4.46 7.07
C ALA A 123 2.16 -5.76 7.51
N ASP A 124 1.66 -6.53 6.54
CA ASP A 124 0.96 -7.81 6.75
C ASP A 124 1.75 -8.97 6.10
N GLU A 125 1.08 -10.09 5.80
CA GLU A 125 1.70 -11.25 5.12
C GLU A 125 2.43 -10.87 3.82
N HIS A 126 1.98 -9.82 3.10
CA HIS A 126 2.59 -9.39 1.85
C HIS A 126 3.97 -8.79 2.02
N LEU A 127 4.32 -8.37 3.24
CA LEU A 127 5.66 -7.92 3.49
C LEU A 127 6.67 -9.06 3.39
N LEU A 128 6.34 -10.26 3.87
CA LEU A 128 7.23 -11.41 3.76
C LEU A 128 7.51 -11.72 2.28
N HIS A 129 6.48 -11.65 1.43
CA HIS A 129 6.63 -11.73 -0.02
C HIS A 129 7.54 -10.63 -0.57
N ALA A 130 7.37 -9.38 -0.13
CA ALA A 130 8.21 -8.28 -0.63
C ALA A 130 9.67 -8.39 -0.17
N LEU A 131 9.92 -8.91 1.04
CA LEU A 131 11.27 -9.11 1.57
C LEU A 131 12.01 -10.29 0.96
N SER A 132 11.31 -11.27 0.38
CA SER A 132 11.94 -12.38 -0.35
C SER A 132 12.41 -11.99 -1.76
N MET A 133 11.94 -10.86 -2.29
CA MET A 133 12.35 -10.34 -3.59
C MET A 133 13.78 -9.80 -3.59
N PRO A 134 14.42 -9.68 -4.77
CA PRO A 134 15.78 -9.15 -4.87
C PRO A 134 15.83 -7.64 -4.58
N LEU A 135 15.89 -7.25 -3.30
CA LEU A 135 15.81 -5.84 -2.83
C LEU A 135 16.88 -4.90 -3.42
N ALA A 136 18.02 -5.42 -3.88
CA ALA A 136 19.02 -4.62 -4.58
C ALA A 136 18.57 -4.14 -5.97
N HIS A 137 17.51 -4.74 -6.51
CA HIS A 137 17.00 -4.52 -7.87
C HIS A 137 15.62 -3.86 -7.90
N LEU A 138 15.08 -3.46 -6.75
CA LEU A 138 13.78 -2.78 -6.67
C LEU A 138 13.77 -1.73 -5.56
N GLN A 139 12.79 -0.84 -5.61
CA GLN A 139 12.42 0.03 -4.50
C GLN A 139 11.28 -0.64 -3.74
N LEU A 140 11.50 -0.97 -2.47
CA LEU A 140 10.43 -1.46 -1.60
C LEU A 140 9.96 -0.31 -0.72
N THR A 141 8.68 0.00 -0.78
CA THR A 141 8.00 0.94 0.12
C THR A 141 7.01 0.18 1.00
N VAL A 142 7.32 0.05 2.29
CA VAL A 142 6.45 -0.58 3.28
C VAL A 142 5.55 0.46 3.93
N HIS A 143 4.25 0.22 3.90
CA HIS A 143 3.26 1.03 4.59
C HIS A 143 2.91 0.33 5.91
N PRO A 144 3.19 0.94 7.09
CA PRO A 144 2.98 0.34 8.40
C PRO A 144 1.49 0.31 8.74
N LEU A 145 0.75 -0.49 7.99
CA LEU A 145 -0.69 -0.67 8.05
C LEU A 145 -1.00 -2.16 8.07
N LEU A 146 -2.04 -2.54 8.81
CA LEU A 146 -2.59 -3.89 8.82
C LEU A 146 -3.96 -3.90 8.13
N PRO A 147 -4.01 -3.95 6.78
CA PRO A 147 -5.26 -3.84 6.05
C PRO A 147 -6.09 -5.12 6.15
N ARG A 148 -7.42 -4.96 6.19
CA ARG A 148 -8.39 -6.06 5.96
C ARG A 148 -8.96 -6.07 4.54
N LYS A 149 -8.65 -5.04 3.74
CA LYS A 149 -9.11 -4.82 2.36
C LYS A 149 -7.92 -4.95 1.41
N PRO A 150 -8.15 -5.14 0.10
CA PRO A 150 -7.06 -5.06 -0.88
C PRO A 150 -6.29 -3.75 -0.71
N PHE A 151 -4.98 -3.87 -0.46
CA PHE A 151 -4.13 -2.77 -0.07
C PHE A 151 -4.17 -1.58 -1.04
N ALA A 152 -4.17 -1.82 -2.36
CA ALA A 152 -4.30 -0.76 -3.36
C ALA A 152 -5.61 0.05 -3.24
N ARG A 153 -6.74 -0.60 -2.91
CA ARG A 153 -8.02 0.11 -2.68
C ARG A 153 -7.98 0.97 -1.41
N LEU A 154 -7.19 0.57 -0.42
CA LEU A 154 -6.98 1.37 0.77
C LEU A 154 -6.19 2.65 0.43
N LEU A 155 -5.11 2.52 -0.35
CA LEU A 155 -4.33 3.67 -0.83
C LEU A 155 -5.17 4.62 -1.70
N ASP A 156 -6.04 4.07 -2.56
CA ASP A 156 -6.93 4.85 -3.43
C ASP A 156 -7.90 5.71 -2.61
N ARG A 157 -8.62 5.09 -1.67
CA ARG A 157 -9.54 5.79 -0.76
C ARG A 157 -8.84 6.83 0.12
N ALA A 158 -7.55 6.69 0.32
CA ALA A 158 -6.75 7.64 1.07
C ALA A 158 -6.18 8.77 0.23
N GLY A 159 -6.47 8.80 -1.08
CA GLY A 159 -5.90 9.77 -2.02
C GLY A 159 -4.39 9.60 -2.23
N ILE A 160 -3.83 8.43 -1.92
CA ILE A 160 -2.39 8.15 -1.96
C ILE A 160 -1.98 7.37 -3.21
N LEU A 161 -2.87 6.53 -3.74
CA LEU A 161 -2.57 5.69 -4.90
C LEU A 161 -2.18 6.55 -6.11
N LEU A 162 -2.97 7.58 -6.40
CA LEU A 162 -2.73 8.45 -7.56
C LEU A 162 -1.41 9.22 -7.46
N PRO A 163 -1.04 9.87 -6.32
CA PRO A 163 0.29 10.45 -6.15
C PRO A 163 1.45 9.46 -6.36
N ILE A 164 1.31 8.21 -5.92
CA ILE A 164 2.34 7.18 -6.13
C ILE A 164 2.50 6.90 -7.63
N VAL A 165 1.40 6.58 -8.32
CA VAL A 165 1.43 6.25 -9.76
C VAL A 165 1.88 7.47 -10.58
N GLY A 166 1.36 8.65 -10.26
CA GLY A 166 1.71 9.91 -10.92
C GLY A 166 3.19 10.26 -10.77
N GLY A 167 3.80 9.98 -9.61
CA GLY A 167 5.24 10.17 -9.41
C GLY A 167 6.09 9.30 -10.34
N VAL A 168 5.71 8.04 -10.52
CA VAL A 168 6.42 7.12 -11.43
C VAL A 168 6.20 7.51 -12.90
N VAL A 169 4.99 7.92 -13.27
CA VAL A 169 4.70 8.43 -14.62
C VAL A 169 5.52 9.69 -14.91
N ALA A 170 5.58 10.64 -13.99
CA ALA A 170 6.39 11.85 -14.14
C ALA A 170 7.88 11.50 -14.32
N GLN A 171 8.40 10.55 -13.54
CA GLN A 171 9.77 10.07 -13.68
C GLN A 171 10.02 9.44 -15.07
N LEU A 172 9.08 8.63 -15.58
CA LEU A 172 9.19 8.01 -16.90
C LEU A 172 9.19 9.03 -18.05
N LEU A 173 8.36 10.06 -17.93
CA LEU A 173 8.26 11.14 -18.93
C LEU A 173 9.49 12.05 -18.93
N GLN A 174 10.10 12.28 -17.77
CA GLN A 174 11.31 13.10 -17.65
C GLN A 174 12.59 12.32 -18.00
N ALA A 175 12.56 10.98 -17.96
CA ALA A 175 13.72 10.17 -18.25
C ALA A 175 14.11 10.28 -19.76
N PRO A 176 15.41 10.49 -20.08
CA PRO A 176 15.86 10.57 -21.47
C PRO A 176 15.52 9.28 -22.24
N PRO A 177 15.20 9.38 -23.55
CA PRO A 177 14.87 8.20 -24.36
C PRO A 177 15.97 7.14 -24.21
N PRO A 178 15.61 5.85 -24.11
CA PRO A 178 16.62 4.81 -24.28
C PRO A 178 17.22 4.95 -25.68
N LEU A 179 18.54 5.09 -25.76
CA LEU A 179 19.24 5.18 -27.04
C LEU A 179 18.99 3.89 -27.84
N PRO A 180 18.72 3.98 -29.16
CA PRO A 180 18.56 2.80 -30.01
C PRO A 180 19.82 1.93 -29.95
N GLY A 181 19.68 0.67 -29.54
CA GLY A 181 20.78 -0.28 -29.48
C GLY A 181 21.77 -0.11 -28.32
N ALA A 182 21.62 0.91 -27.47
CA ALA A 182 22.41 0.97 -26.25
C ALA A 182 21.93 -0.11 -25.27
N PRO A 183 22.83 -0.89 -24.65
CA PRO A 183 22.45 -1.67 -23.48
C PRO A 183 21.86 -0.69 -22.48
N ARG A 184 20.59 -0.88 -22.11
CA ARG A 184 19.89 0.00 -21.16
C ARG A 184 20.51 -0.21 -19.77
N GLY A 185 21.72 0.30 -19.55
CA GLY A 185 22.61 -0.10 -18.45
C GLY A 185 23.11 1.11 -17.69
N GLY A 186 22.19 1.97 -17.24
CA GLY A 186 22.47 2.90 -16.15
C GLY A 186 22.02 2.24 -14.86
N CYS A 187 22.71 1.20 -14.40
CA CYS A 187 22.46 0.66 -13.08
C CYS A 187 22.64 1.80 -12.09
N ARG A 188 21.59 2.17 -11.34
CA ARG A 188 21.77 3.04 -10.16
C ARG A 188 22.91 2.41 -9.36
N GLN A 189 23.99 3.17 -9.12
CA GLN A 189 25.11 2.64 -8.36
C GLN A 189 24.55 1.99 -7.09
N PRO A 190 24.86 0.71 -6.84
CA PRO A 190 24.43 0.07 -5.62
C PRO A 190 24.91 0.94 -4.45
N PRO A 191 24.14 1.02 -3.36
CA PRO A 191 24.61 1.68 -2.15
C PRO A 191 26.01 1.15 -1.82
N GLY A 192 26.89 2.03 -1.32
CA GLY A 192 28.29 1.68 -1.05
C GLY A 192 28.40 0.39 -0.24
N PRO A 193 29.54 -0.34 -0.33
CA PRO A 193 29.68 -1.75 0.06
C PRO A 193 29.31 -2.10 1.51
N ASN A 194 29.14 -1.10 2.38
CA ASN A 194 28.80 -1.27 3.80
C ASN A 194 27.34 -0.96 4.14
N ALA A 195 26.54 -0.46 3.20
CA ALA A 195 25.12 -0.21 3.42
C ALA A 195 24.31 -1.40 2.89
N GLY A 196 23.79 -2.23 3.80
CA GLY A 196 22.83 -3.28 3.46
C GLY A 196 21.62 -2.73 2.68
N PRO A 197 20.79 -3.60 2.09
CA PRO A 197 19.62 -3.16 1.33
C PRO A 197 18.73 -2.27 2.22
N GLN A 198 18.59 -1.01 1.83
CA GLN A 198 17.73 -0.06 2.52
C GLN A 198 16.32 -0.13 1.92
N VAL A 199 15.33 -0.25 2.80
CA VAL A 199 13.91 -0.29 2.45
C VAL A 199 13.29 1.07 2.77
N ALA A 200 12.46 1.60 1.88
CA ALA A 200 11.68 2.78 2.20
C ALA A 200 10.48 2.38 3.07
N VAL A 201 10.20 3.18 4.09
CA VAL A 201 9.02 3.04 4.95
C VAL A 201 8.19 4.30 4.80
N ALA A 202 6.93 4.15 4.35
CA ALA A 202 5.98 5.24 4.18
C ALA A 202 5.07 5.34 5.42
N CYS A 203 5.45 6.20 6.35
CA CYS A 203 4.71 6.46 7.59
C CYS A 203 3.55 7.42 7.34
N TRP A 204 2.38 7.11 7.90
CA TRP A 204 1.20 7.95 7.81
C TRP A 204 1.25 9.04 8.88
N ALA A 205 1.32 10.29 8.45
CA ALA A 205 1.35 11.42 9.35
C ALA A 205 -0.07 11.80 9.80
N ALA A 206 -0.17 12.44 10.97
CA ALA A 206 -1.45 12.88 11.54
C ALA A 206 -2.20 13.90 10.64
N GLY A 207 -1.53 14.49 9.64
CA GLY A 207 -2.15 15.37 8.64
C GLY A 207 -2.70 14.65 7.40
N GLY A 208 -2.70 13.30 7.38
CA GLY A 208 -3.14 12.51 6.23
C GLY A 208 -2.10 12.38 5.11
N GLY A 209 -0.92 12.99 5.29
CA GLY A 209 0.22 12.84 4.39
C GLY A 209 1.04 11.58 4.64
N LEU A 210 1.91 11.24 3.68
CA LEU A 210 2.91 10.19 3.82
C LEU A 210 4.29 10.79 4.01
N GLU A 211 4.97 10.41 5.08
CA GLU A 211 6.39 10.67 5.30
C GLU A 211 7.18 9.42 4.92
N ARG A 212 8.24 9.57 4.11
CA ARG A 212 9.10 8.46 3.72
C ARG A 212 10.41 8.51 4.50
N HIS A 213 10.77 7.41 5.14
CA HIS A 213 12.05 7.22 5.80
C HIS A 213 12.74 5.99 5.24
N ARG A 214 14.05 5.89 5.43
CA ARG A 214 14.80 4.67 5.11
C ARG A 214 14.96 3.85 6.37
N ALA A 215 14.78 2.55 6.25
CA ALA A 215 15.01 1.59 7.31
C ALA A 215 15.88 0.45 6.79
N ASP A 216 16.77 -0.07 7.64
CA ASP A 216 17.40 -1.35 7.36
C ASP A 216 16.44 -2.52 7.66
N HIS A 217 16.87 -3.73 7.33
CA HIS A 217 16.07 -4.94 7.57
C HIS A 217 15.74 -5.13 9.06
N PHE A 218 16.67 -4.83 9.97
CA PHE A 218 16.45 -5.01 11.41
C PHE A 218 15.47 -4.00 11.98
N GLU A 219 15.58 -2.73 11.59
CA GLU A 219 14.63 -1.67 11.92
C GLU A 219 13.23 -2.00 11.41
N LEU A 220 13.14 -2.54 10.20
CA LEU A 220 11.88 -3.00 9.62
C LEU A 220 11.28 -4.12 10.47
N LEU A 221 12.04 -5.18 10.78
CA LEU A 221 11.57 -6.27 11.65
C LEU A 221 11.14 -5.75 13.03
N ARG A 222 11.83 -4.77 13.61
CA ARG A 222 11.42 -4.14 14.89
C ARG A 222 10.12 -3.33 14.76
N LEU A 223 9.92 -2.63 13.64
CA LEU A 223 8.67 -1.93 13.39
C LEU A 223 7.48 -2.90 13.39
N LEU A 224 7.70 -4.12 12.89
CA LEU A 224 6.65 -5.08 12.51
C LEU A 224 6.40 -6.22 13.49
N PHE A 225 7.43 -6.61 14.21
CA PHE A 225 7.39 -7.70 15.18
C PHE A 225 7.81 -7.23 16.58
N GLY A 226 8.24 -5.97 16.71
CA GLY A 226 8.59 -5.40 18.00
C GLY A 226 7.36 -4.99 18.83
N PRO A 227 7.59 -4.41 20.02
CA PRO A 227 6.52 -3.99 20.94
C PRO A 227 5.53 -2.97 20.33
N GLY A 228 5.94 -2.25 19.29
CA GLY A 228 5.09 -1.30 18.55
C GLY A 228 4.11 -1.96 17.58
N ALA A 229 4.31 -3.24 17.23
CA ALA A 229 3.52 -3.91 16.20
C ALA A 229 2.02 -4.03 16.51
N PRO A 230 1.59 -4.37 17.75
CA PRO A 230 0.17 -4.33 18.12
C PRO A 230 -0.44 -2.94 17.97
N HIS A 231 0.41 -1.91 18.00
CA HIS A 231 0.07 -0.51 17.82
C HIS A 231 0.31 -0.03 16.40
N MET A 232 0.29 -0.88 15.37
CA MET A 232 0.26 -0.42 13.98
C MET A 232 -1.15 0.02 13.54
N PRO A 233 -1.27 1.12 12.77
CA PRO A 233 -2.58 1.60 12.34
C PRO A 233 -3.35 0.61 11.46
N ARG A 234 -4.66 0.57 11.65
CA ARG A 234 -5.59 -0.29 10.92
C ARG A 234 -6.61 0.56 10.16
N PRO A 235 -7.21 0.03 9.08
CA PRO A 235 -8.35 0.69 8.46
C PRO A 235 -9.46 1.01 9.47
N GLY A 236 -9.88 2.27 9.52
CA GLY A 236 -10.87 2.80 10.46
C GLY A 236 -10.26 3.45 11.71
N ASP A 237 -8.96 3.29 11.95
CA ASP A 237 -8.27 4.08 12.98
C ASP A 237 -8.27 5.56 12.57
N TRP A 238 -8.31 6.45 13.55
CA TRP A 238 -8.40 7.89 13.35
C TRP A 238 -7.43 8.64 14.25
N PHE A 239 -7.01 9.83 13.84
CA PHE A 239 -6.06 10.65 14.59
C PHE A 239 -6.79 11.80 15.26
N CYS A 240 -6.63 11.95 16.57
CA CYS A 240 -7.25 13.04 17.31
C CYS A 240 -6.74 14.40 16.79
N PRO A 241 -7.62 15.31 16.34
CA PRO A 241 -7.18 16.59 15.78
C PRO A 241 -6.48 17.48 16.82
N ARG A 242 -6.78 17.27 18.11
CA ARG A 242 -6.18 18.02 19.22
C ARG A 242 -4.78 17.53 19.58
N CYS A 243 -4.64 16.24 19.94
CA CYS A 243 -3.39 15.69 20.47
C CYS A 243 -2.59 14.86 19.45
N ARG A 244 -3.13 14.67 18.23
CA ARG A 244 -2.56 13.87 17.13
C ARG A 244 -2.31 12.40 17.46
N ARG A 245 -2.78 11.92 18.61
CA ARG A 245 -2.73 10.50 18.99
C ARG A 245 -3.72 9.71 18.16
N ARG A 246 -3.27 8.54 17.69
CA ARG A 246 -4.11 7.58 16.98
C ARG A 246 -5.05 6.87 17.95
N ASN A 247 -6.32 6.83 17.63
CA ASN A 247 -7.35 6.04 18.28
C ASN A 247 -7.74 4.86 17.40
N MET A 248 -8.06 3.73 18.03
CA MET A 248 -8.60 2.58 17.31
C MET A 248 -10.02 2.89 16.82
N SER A 249 -10.46 2.23 15.74
CA SER A 249 -11.83 2.34 15.23
C SER A 249 -12.94 2.10 16.27
N CYS A 250 -12.67 1.34 17.34
CA CYS A 250 -13.62 1.07 18.43
C CYS A 250 -13.67 2.16 19.53
N HIS A 251 -12.88 3.23 19.38
CA HIS A 251 -12.91 4.39 20.25
C HIS A 251 -13.68 5.51 19.57
N PHE A 252 -14.81 5.90 20.17
CA PHE A 252 -15.59 7.04 19.67
C PHE A 252 -14.97 8.37 20.08
N PHE A 253 -14.37 8.41 21.27
CA PHE A 253 -13.66 9.55 21.82
C PHE A 253 -12.17 9.26 21.89
N CYS A 254 -11.34 10.31 21.90
CA CYS A 254 -9.90 10.12 22.03
C CYS A 254 -9.55 9.51 23.40
N TYR A 255 -8.81 8.39 23.40
CA TYR A 255 -8.46 7.69 24.64
C TYR A 255 -7.48 8.48 25.54
N VAL A 256 -6.74 9.45 24.96
CA VAL A 256 -5.78 10.30 25.67
C VAL A 256 -6.44 11.58 26.18
N CYS A 257 -7.27 12.23 25.35
CA CYS A 257 -7.95 13.46 25.78
C CYS A 257 -9.12 13.17 26.72
N GLY A 258 -9.69 11.97 26.65
CA GLY A 258 -10.80 11.53 27.50
C GLY A 258 -12.17 12.00 27.02
N VAL A 259 -13.20 11.41 27.63
CA VAL A 259 -14.59 11.84 27.51
C VAL A 259 -14.78 13.02 28.48
N GLY A 260 -15.28 14.15 28.00
CA GLY A 260 -15.61 15.30 28.85
C GLY A 260 -14.58 16.43 28.96
N ALA A 261 -13.42 16.33 28.31
CA ALA A 261 -12.60 17.54 28.09
C ALA A 261 -13.43 18.56 27.29
N ALA A 262 -13.39 19.85 27.65
CA ALA A 262 -14.04 20.89 26.85
C ALA A 262 -13.60 20.76 25.37
N GLY A 263 -14.57 20.50 24.49
CA GLY A 263 -14.31 20.12 23.09
C GLY A 263 -13.86 18.67 22.91
N ALA A 264 -14.48 17.71 23.60
CA ALA A 264 -14.22 16.28 23.46
C ALA A 264 -14.28 15.89 21.98
N GLN A 265 -13.11 15.54 21.42
CA GLN A 265 -12.99 15.25 20.00
C GLN A 265 -13.52 13.84 19.76
N VAL A 266 -14.58 13.78 18.98
CA VAL A 266 -15.16 12.55 18.46
C VAL A 266 -14.58 12.27 17.09
N CYS A 267 -14.64 11.01 16.65
CA CYS A 267 -14.42 10.72 15.24
C CYS A 267 -15.52 11.42 14.42
N ALA A 268 -15.15 12.52 13.75
CA ALA A 268 -16.04 13.33 12.93
C ALA A 268 -15.64 13.21 11.44
N ALA A 269 -16.50 13.71 10.54
CA ALA A 269 -16.29 13.59 9.10
C ALA A 269 -15.00 14.26 8.59
N ASP A 270 -14.51 15.29 9.30
CA ASP A 270 -13.28 16.02 9.01
C ASP A 270 -12.04 15.44 9.72
N THR A 271 -12.22 14.43 10.56
CA THR A 271 -11.13 13.80 11.30
C THR A 271 -10.30 12.95 10.34
N VAL A 272 -8.99 13.19 10.32
CA VAL A 272 -8.04 12.37 9.58
C VAL A 272 -8.16 10.93 10.04
N SER A 273 -8.61 10.06 9.14
CA SER A 273 -8.82 8.64 9.38
C SER A 273 -8.17 7.82 8.30
N ILE A 274 -7.78 6.60 8.65
CA ILE A 274 -7.31 5.61 7.69
C ILE A 274 -8.56 5.03 7.05
N PRO A 275 -8.77 5.17 5.73
CA PRO A 275 -10.03 4.78 5.11
C PRO A 275 -10.38 3.32 5.40
N GLY A 276 -11.54 3.09 6.01
CA GLY A 276 -11.84 1.79 6.60
C GLY A 276 -13.29 1.38 6.47
N HIS A 277 -13.82 0.87 7.57
CA HIS A 277 -15.27 0.82 7.76
C HIS A 277 -15.78 2.26 7.90
N ASN A 278 -16.98 2.53 7.40
CA ASN A 278 -17.61 3.85 7.45
C ASN A 278 -18.11 4.16 8.88
N TYR A 279 -17.29 3.92 9.89
CA TYR A 279 -17.62 4.18 11.28
C TYR A 279 -17.01 5.53 11.71
N PRO A 280 -17.76 6.38 12.42
CA PRO A 280 -19.15 6.18 12.81
C PRO A 280 -20.16 6.47 11.68
N GLN A 281 -21.24 5.69 11.62
CA GLN A 281 -22.38 5.91 10.72
C GLN A 281 -23.42 6.81 11.37
N LYS A 282 -24.33 7.37 10.57
CA LYS A 282 -25.50 8.09 11.07
C LYS A 282 -26.27 7.23 12.08
N GLY A 283 -26.53 7.79 13.26
CA GLY A 283 -27.21 7.15 14.38
C GLY A 283 -26.31 6.33 15.31
N ASP A 284 -25.06 6.03 14.91
CA ASP A 284 -24.04 5.47 15.80
C ASP A 284 -23.74 6.48 16.92
N TRP A 285 -23.26 5.99 18.05
CA TRP A 285 -23.10 6.83 19.22
C TRP A 285 -21.90 6.45 20.06
N GLY A 286 -21.35 7.42 20.76
CA GLY A 286 -20.31 7.23 21.75
C GLY A 286 -20.90 7.25 23.15
N CYS A 287 -20.62 6.24 23.94
CA CYS A 287 -21.03 6.21 25.33
C CYS A 287 -20.37 7.36 26.11
N GLY A 288 -21.17 8.29 26.65
CA GLY A 288 -20.65 9.44 27.41
C GLY A 288 -19.97 9.07 28.72
N ARG A 289 -20.18 7.86 29.24
CA ARG A 289 -19.57 7.41 30.51
C ARG A 289 -18.18 6.80 30.31
N CYS A 290 -18.03 5.91 29.32
CA CYS A 290 -16.80 5.12 29.13
C CYS A 290 -16.10 5.34 27.78
N GLY A 291 -16.70 6.13 26.90
CA GLY A 291 -16.16 6.52 25.60
C GLY A 291 -16.18 5.43 24.52
N HIS A 292 -16.80 4.28 24.81
CA HIS A 292 -16.85 3.18 23.86
C HIS A 292 -17.77 3.50 22.68
N ALA A 293 -17.31 3.16 21.48
CA ALA A 293 -18.08 3.19 20.25
C ALA A 293 -19.28 2.23 20.32
N GLN A 294 -20.44 2.69 19.90
CA GLN A 294 -21.67 1.90 19.79
C GLN A 294 -22.29 2.10 18.41
N CYS A 295 -22.94 1.05 17.93
CA CYS A 295 -23.74 1.07 16.71
C CYS A 295 -25.12 1.68 16.98
N SER A 296 -25.77 2.16 15.92
CA SER A 296 -27.08 2.82 16.01
C SER A 296 -28.19 1.99 16.68
N TYR A 297 -28.19 0.67 16.45
CA TYR A 297 -29.16 -0.29 17.00
C TYR A 297 -28.92 -0.66 18.47
N GLN A 298 -27.84 -0.19 19.09
CA GLN A 298 -27.54 -0.50 20.49
C GLN A 298 -28.18 0.53 21.41
N ASP A 299 -29.14 0.12 22.24
CA ASP A 299 -29.78 1.00 23.22
C ASP A 299 -28.98 1.16 24.51
N ASN A 300 -28.02 0.27 24.77
CA ASN A 300 -27.15 0.30 25.94
C ASN A 300 -25.70 0.05 25.53
N CYS A 301 -24.76 0.68 26.24
CA CYS A 301 -23.35 0.51 25.97
C CYS A 301 -22.89 -0.92 26.27
N THR A 302 -22.39 -1.63 25.26
CA THR A 302 -21.87 -3.01 25.39
C THR A 302 -20.72 -3.17 26.39
N LYS A 303 -20.04 -2.09 26.76
CA LYS A 303 -18.92 -2.11 27.70
C LYS A 303 -19.32 -1.83 29.15
N CYS A 304 -20.30 -0.96 29.39
CA CYS A 304 -20.61 -0.47 30.76
C CYS A 304 -22.10 -0.40 31.10
N GLY A 305 -22.99 -0.77 30.18
CA GLY A 305 -24.44 -0.79 30.39
C GLY A 305 -25.14 0.56 30.37
N THR A 306 -24.41 1.69 30.25
CA THR A 306 -25.02 3.02 30.16
C THR A 306 -25.99 3.11 28.98
N ALA A 307 -27.23 3.56 29.24
CA ALA A 307 -28.26 3.72 28.22
C ALA A 307 -27.93 4.83 27.21
N LYS A 308 -28.32 4.62 25.95
CA LYS A 308 -28.19 5.58 24.85
C LYS A 308 -28.97 6.86 25.13
N GLN A 309 -30.24 6.70 25.54
CA GLN A 309 -31.11 7.80 25.92
C GLN A 309 -31.05 8.00 27.43
N GLY A 310 -30.73 9.21 27.89
CA GLY A 310 -30.75 9.58 29.32
C GLY A 310 -29.65 8.96 30.20
N GLY A 311 -28.72 8.16 29.66
CA GLY A 311 -27.73 7.43 30.46
C GLY A 311 -26.49 8.22 30.89
N HIS A 312 -26.07 9.26 30.15
CA HIS A 312 -24.98 10.17 30.52
C HIS A 312 -25.02 11.47 29.69
N GLU A 313 -24.73 12.62 30.30
CA GLU A 313 -24.81 13.95 29.67
C GLU A 313 -23.85 14.13 28.47
N GLN A 314 -22.76 13.36 28.45
CA GLN A 314 -21.71 13.43 27.43
C GLN A 314 -21.89 12.41 26.29
N THR A 315 -23.02 11.72 26.23
CA THR A 315 -23.31 10.79 25.15
C THR A 315 -23.49 11.56 23.85
N VAL A 316 -22.76 11.16 22.80
CA VAL A 316 -22.80 11.81 21.48
C VAL A 316 -23.40 10.85 20.47
N ILE A 317 -24.40 11.30 19.71
CA ILE A 317 -25.02 10.54 18.62
C ILE A 317 -24.65 11.23 17.31
N VAL A 318 -24.21 10.47 16.31
CA VAL A 318 -23.92 10.98 14.97
C VAL A 318 -25.24 11.31 14.27
N ALA A 319 -25.37 12.56 13.81
CA ALA A 319 -26.56 13.09 13.14
C ALA A 319 -26.78 12.55 11.71
#